data_AF-K9YBD7-F1
#
_entry.id   AF-K9YBD7-F1
#
_cell.length_a   1.000
_cell.length_b   1.000
_cell.length_c   1.000
_cell.angle_alpha   90.00
_cell.angle_beta   90.00
_cell.angle_gamma   90.00
#
_symmetry.space_group_name_H-M   'P 1'
#
loop_
_entity.id
_entity.type
_entity.pdbx_description
1 polymer ?
#
loop_
_entity_poly.entity_id
_entity_poly.type
_entity_poly.pdbx_seq_one_letter_code
_entity_poly.pdbx_strand_id
1 'polypeptide(L)'
;MSRENQQSPWSSDAVRIGKVTPAQSCYKLGKALAQKGRWLDAIAQYEKALAFDPNHQQARQQLEAIQNKRQTNTAFIPERTPEGRRHRQQSQYYAQQKQWEAAAEELQALIKVEPTFEAYRDLARVYHYLQKPTLAAQYWYEALVLKPDQANAQEHLQLGNTLAQQEEWEQAITCYQRAIERDPQLFEAHRNLAAGFAQQQQWEQAVIAYQKALAINSDSAAVYQELGTVLEEQENWEAAAEAYRCAIARENDLVWSYYRLGKIALHLQHWQEAVAALQNAIQLQEDLPNIQVLLADGLRMRARADLEKAVEYYHCAIALNPDDEELYHKALDAKPDDSNLYQQLATLLEKKGNHQAAQIFHDLA
;
A
#
# COMPACT_ATOMS: atom_id res chain seq x y z
N MET A 1 -35.04 20.93 42.07
CA MET A 1 -34.19 20.57 43.23
C MET A 1 -34.74 19.27 43.78
N SER A 2 -34.11 18.15 43.42
CA SER A 2 -33.37 17.26 44.34
C SER A 2 -34.29 16.25 45.05
N ARG A 3 -34.26 14.96 44.64
CA ARG A 3 -33.75 13.78 45.40
C ARG A 3 -34.38 13.66 46.80
N GLU A 4 -35.08 12.59 47.17
CA GLU A 4 -34.52 11.28 47.59
C GLU A 4 -35.69 10.32 47.92
N ASN A 5 -35.70 9.09 47.38
CA ASN A 5 -35.36 7.80 48.03
C ASN A 5 -36.58 6.95 48.43
N GLN A 6 -36.75 5.84 47.70
CA GLN A 6 -36.69 4.44 48.16
C GLN A 6 -37.92 3.90 48.90
N GLN A 7 -38.54 2.89 48.28
CA GLN A 7 -38.74 1.57 48.90
C GLN A 7 -39.06 0.52 47.81
N SER A 8 -38.13 -0.41 47.61
CA SER A 8 -38.38 -1.66 46.89
C SER A 8 -38.64 -2.75 47.93
N PRO A 9 -39.80 -3.43 47.93
CA PRO A 9 -40.22 -4.22 49.07
C PRO A 9 -39.92 -5.70 48.87
N TRP A 10 -38.65 -6.13 48.87
CA TRP A 10 -38.33 -7.57 49.01
C TRP A 10 -37.02 -7.76 49.77
N SER A 11 -37.10 -7.66 51.09
CA SER A 11 -36.16 -8.31 52.02
C SER A 11 -36.92 -9.30 52.90
N SER A 12 -36.53 -10.57 52.83
CA SER A 12 -36.37 -11.54 53.92
C SER A 12 -36.95 -12.94 53.65
N ASP A 13 -36.05 -13.91 53.86
CA ASP A 13 -36.29 -15.27 54.33
C ASP A 13 -37.07 -16.27 53.47
N ALA A 14 -36.33 -17.06 52.70
CA ALA A 14 -36.71 -18.43 52.38
C ALA A 14 -35.51 -19.39 52.55
N VAL A 15 -35.62 -20.21 53.59
CA VAL A 15 -34.74 -21.34 53.93
C VAL A 15 -34.67 -22.35 52.78
N ARG A 16 -33.45 -22.55 52.28
CA ARG A 16 -32.80 -23.85 51.98
C ARG A 16 -33.70 -25.01 51.51
N ILE A 17 -34.23 -24.92 50.30
CA ILE A 17 -34.42 -26.07 49.40
C ILE A 17 -33.76 -25.64 48.09
N GLY A 18 -32.83 -26.45 47.56
CA GLY A 18 -31.89 -26.09 46.51
C GLY A 18 -32.51 -25.66 45.17
N LYS A 19 -33.14 -24.48 45.12
CA LYS A 19 -33.54 -23.81 43.90
C LYS A 19 -32.28 -23.20 43.30
N VAL A 20 -31.72 -23.91 42.32
CA VAL A 20 -30.71 -23.32 41.45
C VAL A 20 -31.36 -22.09 40.81
N THR A 21 -30.84 -20.91 41.08
CA THR A 21 -31.37 -19.67 40.49
C THR A 21 -31.24 -19.75 38.96
N PRO A 22 -32.08 -19.02 38.18
CA PRO A 22 -31.93 -18.97 36.72
C PRO A 22 -30.51 -18.59 36.30
N ALA A 23 -29.91 -17.61 36.99
CA ALA A 23 -28.51 -17.21 36.79
C ALA A 23 -27.52 -18.36 37.04
N GLN A 24 -27.67 -19.07 38.17
CA GLN A 24 -26.80 -20.21 38.49
C GLN A 24 -27.00 -21.39 37.52
N SER A 25 -28.20 -21.56 36.97
CA SER A 25 -28.52 -22.60 35.98
C SER A 25 -27.85 -22.32 34.65
N CYS A 26 -27.97 -21.08 34.15
CA CYS A 26 -27.27 -20.60 32.97
C CYS A 26 -25.75 -20.70 33.14
N TYR A 27 -25.21 -20.31 34.31
CA TYR A 27 -23.79 -20.46 34.60
C TYR A 27 -23.32 -21.92 34.58
N LYS A 28 -24.05 -22.85 35.22
CA LYS A 28 -23.71 -24.29 35.21
C LYS A 28 -23.76 -24.89 33.80
N LEU A 29 -24.76 -24.51 33.00
CA LEU A 29 -24.87 -24.93 31.62
C LEU A 29 -23.73 -24.36 30.77
N GLY A 30 -23.41 -23.07 30.93
CA GLY A 30 -22.26 -22.43 30.30
C GLY A 30 -20.94 -23.14 30.63
N LYS A 31 -20.76 -23.54 31.89
CA LYS A 31 -19.57 -24.30 32.33
C LYS A 31 -19.51 -25.69 31.69
N ALA A 32 -20.64 -26.41 31.63
CA ALA A 32 -20.70 -27.71 30.98
C ALA A 32 -20.46 -27.63 29.46
N LEU A 33 -20.95 -26.56 28.81
CA LEU A 33 -20.70 -26.29 27.40
C LEU A 33 -19.23 -25.94 27.16
N ALA A 34 -18.63 -25.10 28.01
CA ALA A 34 -17.20 -24.77 27.97
C ALA A 34 -16.32 -26.02 28.13
N GLN A 35 -16.65 -26.92 29.07
CA GLN A 35 -15.93 -28.18 29.24
C GLN A 35 -16.03 -29.11 28.01
N LYS A 36 -17.09 -28.98 27.22
CA LYS A 36 -17.27 -29.72 25.97
C LYS A 36 -16.62 -29.05 24.76
N GLY A 37 -16.14 -27.81 24.89
CA GLY A 37 -15.54 -27.01 23.82
C GLY A 37 -16.50 -26.04 23.11
N ARG A 38 -17.77 -25.98 23.53
CA ARG A 38 -18.84 -25.19 22.90
C ARG A 38 -18.77 -23.74 23.35
N TRP A 39 -17.70 -23.04 22.99
CA TRP A 39 -17.36 -21.73 23.57
C TRP A 39 -18.38 -20.64 23.25
N LEU A 40 -18.95 -20.60 22.03
CA LEU A 40 -19.99 -19.61 21.69
C LEU A 40 -21.27 -19.82 22.50
N ASP A 41 -21.72 -21.06 22.62
CA ASP A 41 -22.89 -21.38 23.44
C ASP A 41 -22.61 -21.12 24.92
N ALA A 42 -21.38 -21.40 25.39
CA ALA A 42 -20.98 -21.10 26.75
C ALA A 42 -21.00 -19.60 27.05
N ILE A 43 -20.48 -18.76 26.14
CA ILE A 43 -20.53 -17.29 26.24
C ILE A 43 -21.98 -16.82 26.32
N ALA A 44 -22.84 -17.26 25.40
CA ALA A 44 -24.25 -16.88 25.40
C ALA A 44 -24.97 -17.26 26.71
N GLN A 45 -24.58 -18.38 27.34
CA GLN A 45 -25.12 -18.76 28.64
C GLN A 45 -24.54 -17.94 29.80
N TYR A 46 -23.27 -17.52 29.75
CA TYR A 46 -22.69 -16.62 30.75
C TYR A 46 -23.27 -15.21 30.66
N GLU A 47 -23.50 -14.69 29.45
CA GLU A 47 -24.18 -13.41 29.22
C GLU A 47 -25.62 -13.45 29.73
N LYS A 48 -26.35 -14.54 29.46
CA LYS A 48 -27.68 -14.78 30.05
C LYS A 48 -27.63 -14.84 31.57
N ALA A 49 -26.60 -15.46 32.15
CA ALA A 49 -26.44 -15.49 33.61
C ALA A 49 -26.25 -14.08 34.18
N LEU A 50 -25.47 -13.22 33.52
CA LEU A 50 -25.29 -11.82 33.92
C LEU A 50 -26.51 -10.94 33.66
N ALA A 51 -27.35 -11.28 32.67
CA ALA A 51 -28.63 -10.61 32.45
C ALA A 51 -29.62 -10.91 33.60
N PHE A 52 -29.59 -12.11 34.18
CA PHE A 52 -30.38 -12.46 35.36
C PHE A 52 -29.79 -11.94 36.67
N ASP A 53 -28.46 -11.90 36.80
CA ASP A 53 -27.74 -11.36 37.95
C ASP A 53 -26.46 -10.62 37.49
N PRO A 54 -26.52 -9.29 37.36
CA PRO A 54 -25.38 -8.48 36.93
C PRO A 54 -24.14 -8.58 37.85
N ASN A 55 -24.32 -9.02 39.09
CA ASN A 55 -23.25 -9.17 40.08
C ASN A 55 -22.69 -10.60 40.13
N HIS A 56 -23.05 -11.50 39.20
CA HIS A 56 -22.59 -12.88 39.17
C HIS A 56 -21.10 -12.99 38.82
N GLN A 57 -20.24 -12.86 39.84
CA GLN A 57 -18.78 -12.78 39.69
C GLN A 57 -18.18 -13.94 38.89
N GLN A 58 -18.65 -15.17 39.09
CA GLN A 58 -18.10 -16.34 38.41
C GLN A 58 -18.38 -16.35 36.90
N ALA A 59 -19.55 -15.90 36.45
CA ALA A 59 -19.88 -15.83 35.02
C ALA A 59 -19.07 -14.74 34.33
N ARG A 60 -18.91 -13.60 35.00
CA ARG A 60 -18.08 -12.48 34.53
C ARG A 60 -16.60 -12.86 34.40
N GLN A 61 -16.03 -13.54 35.39
CA GLN A 61 -14.66 -14.05 35.32
C GLN A 61 -14.45 -15.03 34.16
N GLN A 62 -15.42 -15.92 33.88
CA GLN A 62 -15.31 -16.83 32.74
C GLN A 62 -15.39 -16.10 31.39
N LEU A 63 -16.24 -15.06 31.28
CA LEU A 63 -16.31 -14.22 30.08
C LEU A 63 -15.02 -13.43 29.86
N GLU A 64 -14.50 -12.77 30.89
CA GLU A 64 -13.23 -12.04 30.84
C GLU A 64 -12.06 -12.98 30.50
N ALA A 65 -12.02 -14.19 31.07
CA ALA A 65 -11.02 -15.20 30.72
C ALA A 65 -11.11 -15.66 29.25
N ILE A 66 -12.34 -15.80 28.72
CA ILE A 66 -12.56 -16.14 27.30
C ILE A 66 -12.18 -14.97 26.39
N GLN A 67 -12.49 -13.73 26.76
CA GLN A 67 -12.15 -12.51 26.01
C GLN A 67 -10.65 -12.22 26.01
N ASN A 68 -9.96 -12.41 27.14
CA ASN A 68 -8.50 -12.28 27.22
C ASN A 68 -7.78 -13.35 26.39
N LYS A 69 -8.35 -14.56 26.30
CA LYS A 69 -7.88 -15.60 25.36
C LYS A 69 -8.12 -15.24 23.89
N ARG A 70 -9.19 -14.49 23.58
CA ARG A 70 -9.44 -13.96 22.22
C ARG A 70 -8.41 -12.91 21.81
N GLN A 71 -8.02 -12.02 22.73
CA GLN A 71 -7.02 -10.96 22.43
C GLN A 71 -5.59 -11.48 22.32
N THR A 72 -5.27 -12.62 22.93
CA THR A 72 -3.93 -13.23 22.92
C THR A 72 -3.74 -14.30 21.83
N ASN A 73 -4.58 -14.26 20.79
CA ASN A 73 -4.48 -15.05 19.57
C ASN A 73 -4.12 -16.54 19.76
N THR A 74 -4.99 -17.29 20.45
CA THR A 74 -5.13 -18.73 20.24
C THR A 74 -6.59 -19.17 20.48
N ALA A 75 -7.20 -19.77 19.44
CA ALA A 75 -8.46 -20.52 19.47
C ALA A 75 -9.81 -19.74 19.44
N PHE A 76 -10.19 -19.30 18.24
CA PHE A 76 -11.49 -19.73 17.71
C PHE A 76 -11.24 -20.98 16.86
N ILE A 77 -11.20 -22.15 17.50
CA ILE A 77 -11.29 -23.42 16.77
C ILE A 77 -12.79 -23.74 16.77
N PRO A 78 -13.51 -23.55 15.65
CA PRO A 78 -14.87 -24.08 15.55
C PRO A 78 -14.78 -25.59 15.83
N GLU A 79 -15.62 -26.07 16.76
CA GLU A 79 -15.69 -27.50 17.06
C GLU A 79 -15.90 -28.29 15.77
N ARG A 80 -15.30 -29.48 15.67
CA ARG A 80 -15.53 -30.37 14.53
C ARG A 80 -17.00 -30.81 14.52
N THR A 81 -17.83 -30.07 13.82
CA THR A 81 -19.23 -30.38 13.55
C THR A 81 -19.32 -31.66 12.71
N PRO A 82 -20.41 -32.45 12.83
CA PRO A 82 -20.65 -33.57 11.92
C PRO A 82 -20.66 -33.13 10.44
N GLU A 83 -21.21 -31.94 10.17
CA GLU A 83 -21.25 -31.34 8.84
C GLU A 83 -19.86 -30.98 8.32
N GLY A 84 -19.04 -30.29 9.11
CA GLY A 84 -17.65 -29.99 8.73
C GLY A 84 -16.77 -31.23 8.61
N ARG A 85 -17.00 -32.29 9.41
CA ARG A 85 -16.35 -33.59 9.18
C ARG A 85 -16.72 -34.19 7.83
N ARG A 86 -17.99 -34.12 7.46
CA ARG A 86 -18.48 -34.62 6.17
C ARG A 86 -17.84 -33.85 5.01
N HIS A 87 -17.91 -32.51 5.02
CA HIS A 87 -17.29 -31.67 3.99
C HIS A 87 -15.78 -31.92 3.87
N ARG A 88 -15.07 -32.07 5.00
CA ARG A 88 -13.63 -32.42 5.02
C ARG A 88 -13.35 -33.79 4.38
N GLN A 89 -14.16 -34.80 4.66
CA GLN A 89 -13.97 -36.13 4.06
C GLN A 89 -14.27 -36.12 2.56
N GLN A 90 -15.34 -35.44 2.14
CA GLN A 90 -15.70 -35.31 0.74
C GLN A 90 -14.64 -34.54 -0.06
N SER A 91 -14.13 -33.42 0.47
CA SER A 91 -13.07 -32.68 -0.21
C SER A 91 -11.78 -33.49 -0.37
N GLN A 92 -11.38 -34.24 0.65
CA GLN A 92 -10.23 -35.15 0.58
C GLN A 92 -10.44 -36.25 -0.46
N TYR A 93 -11.64 -36.82 -0.53
CA TYR A 93 -11.99 -37.82 -1.53
C TYR A 93 -11.91 -37.25 -2.96
N TYR A 94 -12.52 -36.09 -3.22
CA TYR A 94 -12.44 -35.44 -4.53
C TYR A 94 -11.02 -35.03 -4.91
N ALA A 95 -10.23 -34.54 -3.96
CA ALA A 95 -8.82 -34.21 -4.17
C ALA A 95 -7.98 -35.45 -4.54
N GLN A 96 -8.22 -36.61 -3.93
CA GLN A 96 -7.56 -37.87 -4.31
C GLN A 96 -7.90 -38.29 -5.74
N GLN A 97 -9.13 -38.04 -6.18
CA GLN A 97 -9.57 -38.28 -7.56
C GLN A 97 -9.16 -37.17 -8.53
N LYS A 98 -8.39 -36.15 -8.09
CA LYS A 98 -8.02 -34.96 -8.85
C LYS A 98 -9.22 -34.17 -9.40
N GLN A 99 -10.39 -34.31 -8.79
CA GLN A 99 -11.58 -33.51 -9.07
C GLN A 99 -11.48 -32.21 -8.28
N TRP A 100 -10.62 -31.31 -8.73
CA TRP A 100 -10.21 -30.13 -7.97
C TRP A 100 -11.34 -29.13 -7.77
N GLU A 101 -12.23 -28.95 -8.76
CA GLU A 101 -13.39 -28.07 -8.64
C GLU A 101 -14.35 -28.54 -7.55
N ALA A 102 -14.72 -29.83 -7.56
CA ALA A 102 -15.57 -30.41 -6.53
C ALA A 102 -14.91 -30.37 -5.14
N ALA A 103 -13.59 -30.58 -5.06
CA ALA A 103 -12.85 -30.43 -3.82
C ALA A 103 -12.90 -28.98 -3.30
N ALA A 104 -12.82 -27.99 -4.19
CA ALA A 104 -12.92 -26.58 -3.83
C ALA A 104 -14.31 -26.22 -3.29
N GLU A 105 -15.39 -26.71 -3.92
CA GLU A 105 -16.77 -26.48 -3.46
C GLU A 105 -16.99 -27.03 -2.04
N GLU A 106 -16.55 -28.26 -1.77
CA GLU A 106 -16.65 -28.88 -0.44
C GLU A 106 -15.80 -28.13 0.61
N LEU A 107 -14.62 -27.61 0.23
CA LEU A 107 -13.79 -26.80 1.12
C LEU A 107 -14.38 -25.41 1.38
N GLN A 108 -15.03 -24.79 0.41
CA GLN A 108 -15.78 -23.55 0.60
C GLN A 108 -16.97 -23.76 1.53
N ALA A 109 -17.70 -24.87 1.38
CA ALA A 109 -18.77 -25.26 2.30
C ALA A 109 -18.20 -25.53 3.71
N LEU A 110 -17.04 -26.18 3.82
CA LEU A 110 -16.33 -26.39 5.08
C LEU A 110 -16.00 -25.06 5.76
N ILE A 111 -15.45 -24.08 5.03
CA ILE A 111 -15.07 -22.77 5.61
C ILE A 111 -16.29 -22.03 6.19
N LYS A 112 -17.47 -22.16 5.58
CA LYS A 112 -18.71 -21.54 6.10
C LYS A 112 -19.12 -22.08 7.47
N VAL A 113 -18.78 -23.34 7.77
CA VAL A 113 -19.13 -24.01 9.04
C VAL A 113 -17.95 -24.00 10.03
N GLU A 114 -16.74 -24.22 9.53
CA GLU A 114 -15.49 -24.34 10.27
C GLU A 114 -14.35 -23.54 9.57
N PRO A 115 -14.32 -22.20 9.72
CA PRO A 115 -13.22 -21.38 9.19
C PRO A 115 -11.94 -21.66 9.99
N THR A 116 -11.11 -22.56 9.47
CA THR A 116 -9.90 -23.06 10.12
C THR A 116 -8.70 -22.89 9.21
N PHE A 117 -7.51 -22.75 9.80
CA PHE A 117 -6.25 -22.70 9.06
C PHE A 117 -6.15 -23.84 8.04
N GLU A 118 -6.46 -25.07 8.45
CA GLU A 118 -6.37 -26.25 7.60
C GLU A 118 -7.34 -26.17 6.42
N ALA A 119 -8.57 -25.69 6.62
CA ALA A 119 -9.56 -25.55 5.55
C ALA A 119 -9.13 -24.48 4.52
N TYR A 120 -8.70 -23.31 4.97
CA TYR A 120 -8.20 -22.25 4.09
C TYR A 120 -6.93 -22.67 3.34
N ARG A 121 -5.97 -23.27 4.04
CA ARG A 121 -4.73 -23.81 3.44
C ARG A 121 -5.02 -24.86 2.38
N ASP A 122 -5.90 -25.81 2.68
CA ASP A 122 -6.21 -26.89 1.75
C ASP A 122 -6.97 -26.35 0.53
N LEU A 123 -7.84 -25.34 0.70
CA LEU A 123 -8.50 -24.65 -0.42
C LEU A 123 -7.51 -23.87 -1.28
N ALA A 124 -6.58 -23.15 -0.66
CA ALA A 124 -5.52 -22.43 -1.37
C ALA A 124 -4.67 -23.37 -2.24
N ARG A 125 -4.34 -24.57 -1.72
CA ARG A 125 -3.64 -25.62 -2.49
C ARG A 125 -4.47 -26.14 -3.65
N VAL A 126 -5.78 -26.34 -3.46
CA VAL A 126 -6.68 -26.75 -4.55
C VAL A 126 -6.70 -25.67 -5.65
N TYR A 127 -6.77 -24.39 -5.29
CA TYR A 127 -6.69 -23.31 -6.28
C TYR A 127 -5.35 -23.20 -7.00
N HIS A 128 -4.26 -23.58 -6.33
CA HIS A 128 -2.97 -23.72 -7.00
C HIS A 128 -3.02 -24.80 -8.09
N TYR A 129 -3.60 -25.98 -7.81
CA TYR A 129 -3.77 -27.03 -8.83
C TYR A 129 -4.73 -26.64 -9.96
N LEU A 130 -5.72 -25.80 -9.66
CA LEU A 130 -6.63 -25.22 -10.66
C LEU A 130 -5.99 -24.08 -11.48
N GLN A 131 -4.72 -23.74 -11.24
CA GLN A 131 -4.02 -22.62 -11.87
C GLN A 131 -4.76 -21.28 -11.69
N LYS A 132 -5.35 -21.07 -10.50
CA LYS A 132 -6.01 -19.83 -10.09
C LYS A 132 -5.17 -19.14 -9.00
N PRO A 133 -4.02 -18.53 -9.35
CA PRO A 133 -3.07 -17.98 -8.38
C PRO A 133 -3.66 -16.86 -7.52
N THR A 134 -4.55 -16.05 -8.09
CA THR A 134 -5.27 -14.98 -7.39
C THR A 134 -6.06 -15.51 -6.19
N LEU A 135 -6.95 -16.48 -6.43
CA LEU A 135 -7.73 -17.11 -5.37
C LEU A 135 -6.83 -17.87 -4.40
N ALA A 136 -5.79 -18.55 -4.90
CA ALA A 136 -4.84 -19.26 -4.05
C ALA A 136 -4.16 -18.30 -3.05
N ALA A 137 -3.71 -17.13 -3.50
CA ALA A 137 -3.10 -16.12 -2.64
C ALA A 137 -4.08 -15.59 -1.59
N GLN A 138 -5.31 -15.24 -1.98
CA GLN A 138 -6.35 -14.78 -1.04
C GLN A 138 -6.60 -15.80 0.08
N TYR A 139 -6.76 -17.09 -0.27
CA TYR A 139 -7.00 -18.12 0.75
C TYR A 139 -5.75 -18.51 1.56
N TRP A 140 -4.54 -18.36 1.00
CA TRP A 140 -3.30 -18.45 1.77
C TRP A 140 -3.18 -17.33 2.78
N TYR A 141 -3.57 -16.11 2.41
CA TYR A 141 -3.63 -14.98 3.33
C TYR A 141 -4.59 -15.25 4.48
N GLU A 142 -5.83 -15.65 4.20
CA GLU A 142 -6.82 -15.99 5.23
C GLU A 142 -6.31 -17.11 6.17
N ALA A 143 -5.62 -18.12 5.62
CA ALA A 143 -4.98 -19.14 6.44
C ALA A 143 -3.93 -18.52 7.38
N LEU A 144 -3.00 -17.74 6.84
CA LEU A 144 -1.88 -17.18 7.62
C LEU A 144 -2.29 -16.07 8.58
N VAL A 145 -3.43 -15.41 8.38
CA VAL A 145 -4.05 -14.55 9.40
C VAL A 145 -4.40 -15.37 10.65
N LEU A 146 -4.90 -16.59 10.49
CA LEU A 146 -5.26 -17.46 11.61
C LEU A 146 -4.04 -18.08 12.31
N LYS A 147 -3.01 -18.46 11.54
CA LYS A 147 -1.76 -19.03 12.08
C LYS A 147 -0.53 -18.43 11.37
N PRO A 148 -0.09 -17.23 11.77
CA PRO A 148 1.00 -16.51 11.08
C PRO A 148 2.39 -17.13 11.31
N ASP A 149 2.50 -18.10 12.21
CA ASP A 149 3.70 -18.88 12.53
C ASP A 149 3.90 -20.10 11.63
N GLN A 150 2.93 -20.42 10.77
CA GLN A 150 3.01 -21.54 9.84
C GLN A 150 3.75 -21.19 8.53
N ALA A 151 4.14 -19.93 8.35
CA ALA A 151 4.94 -19.47 7.21
C ALA A 151 6.22 -18.78 7.69
N ASN A 152 7.30 -19.01 6.95
CA ASN A 152 8.58 -18.32 7.14
C ASN A 152 8.58 -16.95 6.46
N ALA A 153 9.67 -16.17 6.64
CA ALA A 153 9.77 -14.82 6.09
C ALA A 153 9.63 -14.77 4.56
N GLN A 154 10.22 -15.73 3.84
CA GLN A 154 10.18 -15.80 2.38
C GLN A 154 8.78 -16.16 1.86
N GLU A 155 8.06 -17.04 2.56
CA GLU A 155 6.68 -17.38 2.21
C GLU A 155 5.73 -16.20 2.39
N HIS A 156 5.89 -15.42 3.48
CA HIS A 156 5.16 -14.17 3.67
C HIS A 156 5.50 -13.14 2.58
N LEU A 157 6.78 -13.00 2.22
CA LEU A 157 7.22 -12.10 1.14
C LEU A 157 6.59 -12.49 -0.21
N GLN A 158 6.65 -13.78 -0.59
CA GLN A 158 6.09 -14.26 -1.85
C GLN A 158 4.57 -14.10 -1.92
N LEU A 159 3.87 -14.37 -0.81
CA LEU A 159 2.44 -14.13 -0.72
C LEU A 159 2.11 -12.64 -0.88
N GLY A 160 2.86 -11.77 -0.19
CA GLY A 160 2.72 -10.32 -0.31
C GLY A 160 2.93 -9.84 -1.74
N ASN A 161 3.97 -10.33 -2.43
CA ASN A 161 4.23 -10.00 -3.84
C ASN A 161 3.07 -10.41 -4.75
N THR A 162 2.50 -11.59 -4.51
CA THR A 162 1.38 -12.12 -5.30
C THR A 162 0.12 -11.28 -5.08
N LEU A 163 -0.13 -10.80 -3.86
CA LEU A 163 -1.24 -9.91 -3.52
C LEU A 163 -1.03 -8.50 -4.08
N ALA A 164 0.19 -7.97 -4.03
CA ALA A 164 0.55 -6.68 -4.63
C ALA A 164 0.31 -6.66 -6.16
N GLN A 165 0.63 -7.76 -6.86
CA GLN A 165 0.32 -7.93 -8.29
C GLN A 165 -1.19 -7.93 -8.59
N GLN A 166 -2.03 -8.14 -7.57
CA GLN A 166 -3.49 -8.09 -7.65
C GLN A 166 -4.06 -6.76 -7.14
N GLU A 167 -3.19 -5.79 -6.82
CA GLU A 167 -3.54 -4.49 -6.22
C GLU A 167 -4.21 -4.61 -4.82
N GLU A 168 -4.08 -5.76 -4.17
CA GLU A 168 -4.55 -6.02 -2.79
C GLU A 168 -3.50 -5.50 -1.79
N TRP A 169 -3.29 -4.18 -1.81
CA TRP A 169 -2.16 -3.53 -1.14
C TRP A 169 -2.19 -3.65 0.39
N GLU A 170 -3.37 -3.65 1.01
CA GLU A 170 -3.50 -3.77 2.48
C GLU A 170 -3.03 -5.14 2.98
N GLN A 171 -3.45 -6.20 2.29
CA GLN A 171 -3.04 -7.57 2.58
C GLN A 171 -1.56 -7.77 2.27
N ALA A 172 -1.06 -7.20 1.16
CA ALA A 172 0.35 -7.25 0.79
C ALA A 172 1.25 -6.59 1.87
N ILE A 173 0.88 -5.39 2.33
CA ILE A 173 1.58 -4.69 3.43
C ILE A 173 1.63 -5.55 4.69
N THR A 174 0.51 -6.17 5.06
CA THR A 174 0.43 -7.08 6.21
C THR A 174 1.40 -8.25 6.06
N CYS A 175 1.46 -8.87 4.88
CA CYS A 175 2.41 -9.93 4.56
C CYS A 175 3.88 -9.46 4.66
N TYR A 176 4.22 -8.30 4.12
CA TYR A 176 5.58 -7.76 4.22
C TYR A 176 5.98 -7.45 5.66
N GLN A 177 5.07 -6.91 6.47
CA GLN A 177 5.30 -6.69 7.90
C GLN A 177 5.57 -8.02 8.62
N ARG A 178 4.79 -9.09 8.33
CA ARG A 178 5.04 -10.43 8.87
C ARG A 178 6.38 -11.01 8.41
N ALA A 179 6.79 -10.77 7.17
CA ALA A 179 8.10 -11.16 6.68
C ALA A 179 9.22 -10.48 7.49
N ILE A 180 9.10 -9.17 7.74
CA ILE A 180 10.06 -8.38 8.53
C ILE A 180 10.08 -8.80 10.00
N GLU A 181 8.94 -9.11 10.61
CA GLU A 181 8.87 -9.64 11.99
C GLU A 181 9.67 -10.95 12.14
N ARG A 182 9.71 -11.77 11.09
CA ARG A 182 10.41 -13.06 11.06
C ARG A 182 11.88 -12.91 10.69
N ASP A 183 12.18 -12.05 9.74
CA ASP A 183 13.53 -11.71 9.32
C ASP A 183 13.68 -10.19 9.15
N PRO A 184 14.16 -9.50 10.19
CA PRO A 184 14.34 -8.05 10.14
C PRO A 184 15.38 -7.57 9.11
N GLN A 185 16.25 -8.47 8.63
CA GLN A 185 17.31 -8.17 7.65
C GLN A 185 16.88 -8.49 6.22
N LEU A 186 15.62 -8.88 6.00
CA LEU A 186 15.10 -9.18 4.68
C LEU A 186 14.88 -7.89 3.86
N PHE A 187 15.91 -7.49 3.12
CA PHE A 187 15.93 -6.28 2.29
C PHE A 187 14.68 -6.13 1.41
N GLU A 188 14.33 -7.16 0.64
CA GLU A 188 13.18 -7.15 -0.28
C GLU A 188 11.85 -6.89 0.44
N ALA A 189 11.70 -7.34 1.69
CA ALA A 189 10.47 -7.11 2.45
C ALA A 189 10.34 -5.64 2.88
N HIS A 190 11.43 -4.97 3.26
CA HIS A 190 11.40 -3.53 3.56
C HIS A 190 11.16 -2.69 2.31
N ARG A 191 11.81 -3.05 1.19
CA ARG A 191 11.58 -2.39 -0.11
C ARG A 191 10.13 -2.52 -0.56
N ASN A 192 9.58 -3.73 -0.54
CA ASN A 192 8.22 -3.97 -1.02
C ASN A 192 7.16 -3.42 -0.05
N LEU A 193 7.45 -3.37 1.26
CA LEU A 193 6.63 -2.65 2.23
C LEU A 193 6.57 -1.16 1.90
N ALA A 194 7.71 -0.54 1.58
CA ALA A 194 7.78 0.87 1.21
C ALA A 194 6.99 1.16 -0.08
N ALA A 195 7.13 0.30 -1.10
CA ALA A 195 6.35 0.38 -2.33
C ALA A 195 4.85 0.25 -2.06
N GLY A 196 4.44 -0.69 -1.19
CA GLY A 196 3.04 -0.84 -0.78
C GLY A 196 2.48 0.41 -0.10
N PHE A 197 3.24 1.03 0.81
CA PHE A 197 2.85 2.30 1.42
C PHE A 197 2.76 3.44 0.39
N ALA A 198 3.70 3.52 -0.55
CA ALA A 198 3.67 4.53 -1.61
C ALA A 198 2.42 4.38 -2.51
N GLN A 199 2.01 3.16 -2.85
CA GLN A 199 0.79 2.92 -3.62
C GLN A 199 -0.49 3.36 -2.89
N GLN A 200 -0.48 3.30 -1.55
CA GLN A 200 -1.56 3.84 -0.72
C GLN A 200 -1.40 5.32 -0.36
N GLN A 201 -0.43 6.02 -0.97
CA GLN A 201 -0.10 7.42 -0.68
C GLN A 201 0.26 7.69 0.80
N GLN A 202 0.71 6.65 1.51
CA GLN A 202 1.22 6.72 2.88
C GLN A 202 2.71 7.09 2.83
N TRP A 203 2.97 8.34 2.42
CA TRP A 203 4.29 8.79 2.02
C TRP A 203 5.32 8.75 3.16
N GLU A 204 4.96 9.15 4.38
CA GLU A 204 5.92 9.11 5.50
C GLU A 204 6.34 7.68 5.85
N GLN A 205 5.39 6.74 5.85
CA GLN A 205 5.65 5.33 6.10
C GLN A 205 6.52 4.72 4.99
N ALA A 206 6.28 5.10 3.73
CA ALA A 206 7.08 4.67 2.60
C ALA A 206 8.55 5.15 2.72
N VAL A 207 8.79 6.42 3.04
CA VAL A 207 10.14 6.95 3.27
C VAL A 207 10.87 6.18 4.36
N ILE A 208 10.22 5.94 5.51
CA ILE A 208 10.82 5.19 6.63
C ILE A 208 11.18 3.76 6.20
N ALA A 209 10.31 3.09 5.45
CA ALA A 209 10.55 1.73 5.00
C ALA A 209 11.67 1.65 3.95
N TYR A 210 11.75 2.59 3.00
CA TYR A 210 12.88 2.68 2.06
C TYR A 210 14.21 2.96 2.78
N GLN A 211 14.22 3.86 3.76
CA GLN A 211 15.41 4.12 4.57
C GLN A 211 15.88 2.87 5.33
N LYS A 212 14.96 2.05 5.84
CA LYS A 212 15.30 0.75 6.45
C LYS A 212 15.87 -0.23 5.44
N ALA A 213 15.30 -0.30 4.23
CA ALA A 213 15.87 -1.12 3.16
C ALA A 213 17.30 -0.68 2.82
N LEU A 214 17.54 0.63 2.70
CA LEU A 214 18.87 1.21 2.44
C LEU A 214 19.85 1.03 3.60
N ALA A 215 19.37 0.95 4.84
CA ALA A 215 20.21 0.62 5.99
C ALA A 215 20.72 -0.83 5.96
N ILE A 216 19.99 -1.74 5.30
CA ILE A 216 20.38 -3.15 5.11
C ILE A 216 21.28 -3.28 3.87
N ASN A 217 20.91 -2.65 2.75
CA ASN A 217 21.69 -2.61 1.54
C ASN A 217 21.77 -1.17 1.01
N SER A 218 22.89 -0.51 1.29
CA SER A 218 23.15 0.88 0.93
C SER A 218 23.42 1.10 -0.55
N ASP A 219 23.56 0.04 -1.35
CA ASP A 219 24.07 0.15 -2.73
C ASP A 219 22.96 -0.01 -3.78
N SER A 220 21.69 -0.10 -3.36
CA SER A 220 20.56 -0.25 -4.27
C SER A 220 20.17 1.08 -4.93
N ALA A 221 20.58 1.28 -6.18
CA ALA A 221 20.20 2.45 -6.96
C ALA A 221 18.67 2.54 -7.14
N ALA A 222 18.01 1.42 -7.45
CA ALA A 222 16.56 1.33 -7.62
C ALA A 222 15.79 1.84 -6.39
N VAL A 223 16.24 1.50 -5.17
CA VAL A 223 15.59 1.98 -3.94
C VAL A 223 15.78 3.48 -3.75
N TYR A 224 16.95 4.03 -4.07
CA TYR A 224 17.14 5.49 -4.06
C TYR A 224 16.25 6.21 -5.09
N GLN A 225 16.02 5.62 -6.27
CA GLN A 225 15.09 6.20 -7.25
C GLN A 225 13.65 6.22 -6.70
N GLU A 226 13.18 5.09 -6.16
CA GLU A 226 11.84 4.96 -5.59
C GLU A 226 11.65 5.91 -4.40
N LEU A 227 12.67 6.04 -3.54
CA LEU A 227 12.69 7.00 -2.43
C LEU A 227 12.62 8.44 -2.95
N GLY A 228 13.39 8.79 -3.98
CA GLY A 228 13.36 10.11 -4.61
C GLY A 228 11.97 10.44 -5.18
N THR A 229 11.28 9.45 -5.76
CA THR A 229 9.92 9.63 -6.27
C THR A 229 8.92 9.90 -5.14
N VAL A 230 9.00 9.15 -4.05
CA VAL A 230 8.13 9.40 -2.88
C VAL A 230 8.40 10.76 -2.25
N LEU A 231 9.67 11.18 -2.15
CA LEU A 231 10.02 12.51 -1.62
C LEU A 231 9.58 13.65 -2.55
N GLU A 232 9.57 13.43 -3.86
CA GLU A 232 9.02 14.36 -4.86
C GLU A 232 7.51 14.54 -4.66
N GLU A 233 6.75 13.46 -4.43
CA GLU A 233 5.30 13.53 -4.12
C GLU A 233 5.00 14.24 -2.78
N GLN A 234 5.97 14.24 -1.85
CA GLN A 234 5.89 15.02 -0.61
C GLN A 234 6.36 16.48 -0.76
N GLU A 235 6.77 16.90 -1.96
CA GLU A 235 7.39 18.20 -2.24
C GLU A 235 8.66 18.46 -1.39
N ASN A 236 9.31 17.39 -0.91
CA ASN A 236 10.58 17.49 -0.19
C ASN A 236 11.74 17.52 -1.19
N TRP A 237 11.82 18.62 -1.92
CA TRP A 237 12.65 18.81 -3.11
C TRP A 237 14.13 18.53 -2.85
N GLU A 238 14.70 19.04 -1.76
CA GLU A 238 16.12 18.84 -1.43
C GLU A 238 16.44 17.38 -1.14
N ALA A 239 15.57 16.70 -0.37
CA ALA A 239 15.77 15.29 -0.07
C ALA A 239 15.57 14.40 -1.31
N ALA A 240 14.60 14.73 -2.16
CA ALA A 240 14.37 14.05 -3.43
C ALA A 240 15.58 14.18 -4.37
N ALA A 241 16.14 15.40 -4.49
CA ALA A 241 17.36 15.63 -5.26
C ALA A 241 18.53 14.78 -4.74
N GLU A 242 18.73 14.74 -3.42
CA GLU A 242 19.78 13.90 -2.81
C GLU A 242 19.58 12.41 -3.07
N ALA A 243 18.34 11.91 -2.99
CA ALA A 243 18.03 10.52 -3.30
C ALA A 243 18.35 10.21 -4.78
N TYR A 244 17.98 11.07 -5.72
CA TYR A 244 18.35 10.87 -7.13
C TYR A 244 19.86 10.95 -7.38
N ARG A 245 20.61 11.85 -6.73
CA ARG A 245 22.08 11.85 -6.78
C ARG A 245 22.66 10.54 -6.28
N CYS A 246 22.14 10.03 -5.17
CA CYS A 246 22.57 8.75 -4.61
C CYS A 246 22.30 7.59 -5.59
N ALA A 247 21.15 7.58 -6.27
CA ALA A 247 20.85 6.58 -7.31
C ALA A 247 21.86 6.66 -8.46
N ILE A 248 22.07 7.85 -9.00
CA ILE A 248 22.99 8.12 -10.12
C ILE A 248 24.45 7.75 -9.79
N ALA A 249 24.88 7.97 -8.55
CA ALA A 249 26.22 7.62 -8.10
C ALA A 249 26.47 6.10 -8.09
N ARG A 250 25.42 5.29 -8.04
CA ARG A 250 25.48 3.81 -8.04
C ARG A 250 25.31 3.24 -9.44
N GLU A 251 24.35 3.76 -10.20
CA GLU A 251 24.06 3.38 -11.58
C GLU A 251 23.94 4.64 -12.44
N ASN A 252 24.80 4.75 -13.46
CA ASN A 252 24.95 5.97 -14.26
C ASN A 252 24.13 5.99 -15.55
N ASP A 253 23.33 4.96 -15.82
CA ASP A 253 22.45 4.82 -16.99
C ASP A 253 20.97 5.06 -16.63
N LEU A 254 20.71 5.67 -15.48
CA LEU A 254 19.38 5.97 -14.95
C LEU A 254 18.79 7.26 -15.55
N VAL A 255 18.34 7.16 -16.81
CA VAL A 255 17.72 8.25 -17.59
C VAL A 255 16.72 9.09 -16.77
N TRP A 256 15.75 8.43 -16.13
CA TRP A 256 14.69 9.10 -15.38
C TRP A 256 15.20 9.77 -14.10
N SER A 257 16.27 9.27 -13.47
CA SER A 257 16.86 9.94 -12.31
C SER A 257 17.57 11.22 -12.71
N TYR A 258 18.31 11.21 -13.81
CA TYR A 258 18.91 12.44 -14.34
C TYR A 258 17.84 13.46 -14.74
N TYR A 259 16.79 13.02 -15.43
CA TYR A 259 15.67 13.88 -15.82
C TYR A 259 14.97 14.50 -14.59
N ARG A 260 14.63 13.69 -13.59
CA ARG A 260 13.96 14.17 -12.36
C ARG A 260 14.87 15.05 -11.51
N LEU A 261 16.13 14.70 -11.35
CA LEU A 261 17.13 15.55 -10.69
C LEU A 261 17.24 16.90 -11.40
N GLY A 262 17.31 16.90 -12.73
CA GLY A 262 17.35 18.12 -13.54
C GLY A 262 16.15 19.03 -13.29
N LYS A 263 14.94 18.46 -13.33
CA LYS A 263 13.70 19.21 -13.02
C LYS A 263 13.68 19.78 -11.61
N ILE A 264 14.02 18.97 -10.61
CA ILE A 264 14.03 19.41 -9.21
C ILE A 264 15.12 20.47 -8.99
N ALA A 265 16.29 20.32 -9.61
CA ALA A 265 17.35 21.31 -9.56
C ALA A 265 16.95 22.65 -10.20
N LEU A 266 16.14 22.66 -11.27
CA LEU A 266 15.55 23.90 -11.79
C LEU A 266 14.63 24.56 -10.76
N HIS A 267 13.77 23.77 -10.12
CA HIS A 267 12.86 24.27 -9.08
C HIS A 267 13.63 24.87 -7.89
N LEU A 268 14.72 24.22 -7.48
CA LEU A 268 15.63 24.67 -6.43
C LEU A 268 16.60 25.77 -6.87
N GLN A 269 16.54 26.22 -8.12
CA GLN A 269 17.46 27.23 -8.69
C GLN A 269 18.94 26.81 -8.71
N HIS A 270 19.20 25.51 -8.67
CA HIS A 270 20.53 24.93 -8.83
C HIS A 270 20.86 24.77 -10.32
N TRP A 271 20.96 25.89 -11.04
CA TRP A 271 21.04 25.93 -12.50
C TRP A 271 22.17 25.09 -13.10
N GLN A 272 23.35 25.11 -12.47
CA GLN A 272 24.50 24.34 -12.92
C GLN A 272 24.25 22.83 -12.86
N GLU A 273 23.66 22.36 -11.75
CA GLU A 273 23.29 20.96 -11.54
C GLU A 273 22.17 20.55 -12.50
N ALA A 274 21.15 21.41 -12.66
CA ALA A 274 20.04 21.19 -13.56
C ALA A 274 20.51 20.93 -15.00
N VAL A 275 21.33 21.84 -15.54
CA VAL A 275 21.86 21.72 -16.91
C VAL A 275 22.68 20.44 -17.07
N ALA A 276 23.57 20.14 -16.11
CA ALA A 276 24.39 18.94 -16.16
C ALA A 276 23.53 17.66 -16.15
N ALA A 277 22.54 17.58 -15.26
CA ALA A 277 21.67 16.41 -15.15
C ALA A 277 20.82 16.22 -16.42
N LEU A 278 20.21 17.29 -16.95
CA LEU A 278 19.41 17.23 -18.18
C LEU A 278 20.25 16.85 -19.41
N GLN A 279 21.49 17.34 -19.51
CA GLN A 279 22.40 16.94 -20.59
C GLN A 279 22.74 15.45 -20.54
N ASN A 280 22.98 14.89 -19.35
CA ASN A 280 23.19 13.45 -19.19
C ASN A 280 21.94 12.66 -19.57
N ALA A 281 20.75 13.12 -19.18
CA ALA A 281 19.49 12.47 -19.57
C ALA A 281 19.33 12.43 -21.11
N ILE A 282 19.57 13.54 -21.81
CA ILE A 282 19.53 13.60 -23.29
C ILE A 282 20.56 12.66 -23.93
N GLN A 283 21.77 12.57 -23.39
CA GLN A 283 22.81 11.68 -23.92
C GLN A 283 22.43 10.21 -23.84
N LEU A 284 21.68 9.81 -22.80
CA LEU A 284 21.22 8.45 -22.63
C LEU A 284 19.96 8.15 -23.46
N GLN A 285 19.04 9.11 -23.54
CA GLN A 285 17.82 9.01 -24.34
C GLN A 285 17.38 10.40 -24.82
N GLU A 286 17.32 10.57 -26.14
CA GLU A 286 16.99 11.87 -26.76
C GLU A 286 15.49 12.22 -26.64
N ASP A 287 14.61 11.22 -26.69
CA ASP A 287 13.16 11.40 -26.64
C ASP A 287 12.64 11.36 -25.20
N LEU A 288 12.76 12.50 -24.52
CA LEU A 288 12.24 12.71 -23.17
C LEU A 288 11.26 13.89 -23.14
N PRO A 289 10.16 13.80 -22.35
CA PRO A 289 9.14 14.83 -22.34
C PRO A 289 9.70 16.21 -21.96
N ASN A 290 9.44 17.24 -22.78
CA ASN A 290 9.80 18.64 -22.53
C ASN A 290 11.29 18.88 -22.19
N ILE A 291 12.19 17.93 -22.47
CA ILE A 291 13.58 18.03 -22.00
C ILE A 291 14.34 19.19 -22.63
N GLN A 292 14.04 19.51 -23.89
CA GLN A 292 14.62 20.64 -24.60
C GLN A 292 14.27 21.97 -23.91
N VAL A 293 13.01 22.13 -23.49
CA VAL A 293 12.53 23.32 -22.78
C VAL A 293 13.19 23.43 -21.41
N LEU A 294 13.26 22.32 -20.65
CA LEU A 294 13.90 22.30 -19.34
C LEU A 294 15.38 22.66 -19.42
N LEU A 295 16.09 22.13 -20.42
CA LEU A 295 17.50 22.42 -20.62
C LEU A 295 17.72 23.87 -21.05
N ALA A 296 16.88 24.39 -21.95
CA ALA A 296 16.90 25.79 -22.35
C ALA A 296 16.65 26.73 -21.15
N ASP A 297 15.64 26.44 -20.32
CA ASP A 297 15.34 27.19 -19.11
C ASP A 297 16.52 27.16 -18.12
N GLY A 298 17.16 26.00 -17.93
CA GLY A 298 18.36 25.88 -17.11
C GLY A 298 19.54 26.69 -17.63
N LEU A 299 19.83 26.63 -18.93
CA LEU A 299 20.89 27.39 -19.58
C LEU A 299 20.64 28.90 -19.47
N ARG A 300 19.40 29.33 -19.74
CA ARG A 300 18.99 30.74 -19.66
C ARG A 300 19.21 31.33 -18.26
N MET A 301 18.88 30.57 -17.21
CA MET A 301 19.05 31.02 -15.83
C MET A 301 20.49 30.90 -15.31
N ARG A 302 21.31 30.01 -15.88
CA ARG A 302 22.66 29.73 -15.41
C ARG A 302 23.66 30.86 -15.67
N ALA A 303 23.73 31.35 -16.90
CA ALA A 303 24.66 32.41 -17.27
C ALA A 303 24.28 33.10 -18.58
N ARG A 304 24.66 34.38 -18.72
CA ARG A 304 24.48 35.14 -19.97
C ARG A 304 25.18 34.49 -21.17
N ALA A 305 26.33 33.86 -20.95
CA ALA A 305 27.09 33.16 -21.99
C ALA A 305 26.37 31.91 -22.53
N ASP A 306 25.36 31.40 -21.82
CA ASP A 306 24.60 30.22 -22.21
C ASP A 306 23.32 30.56 -22.99
N LEU A 307 22.97 31.85 -23.13
CA LEU A 307 21.74 32.29 -23.79
C LEU A 307 21.66 31.81 -25.25
N GLU A 308 22.79 31.82 -25.96
CA GLU A 308 22.86 31.35 -27.35
C GLU A 308 22.45 29.88 -27.45
N LYS A 309 22.98 29.03 -26.57
CA LYS A 309 22.60 27.62 -26.49
C LYS A 309 21.16 27.42 -26.02
N ALA A 310 20.69 28.25 -25.09
CA ALA A 310 19.30 28.19 -24.65
C ALA A 310 18.35 28.42 -25.83
N VAL A 311 18.65 29.40 -26.70
CA VAL A 311 17.87 29.67 -27.92
C VAL A 311 17.91 28.51 -28.91
N GLU A 312 19.05 27.85 -29.10
CA GLU A 312 19.13 26.63 -29.92
C GLU A 312 18.15 25.55 -29.42
N TYR A 313 18.10 25.31 -28.11
CA TYR A 313 17.19 24.34 -27.52
C TYR A 313 15.72 24.78 -27.54
N TYR A 314 15.42 26.08 -27.39
CA TYR A 314 14.06 26.57 -27.63
C TYR A 314 13.64 26.39 -29.09
N HIS A 315 14.52 26.59 -30.07
CA HIS A 315 14.22 26.29 -31.47
C HIS A 315 13.92 24.80 -31.68
N CYS A 316 14.67 23.89 -31.04
CA CYS A 316 14.34 22.46 -31.07
C CYS A 316 12.95 22.20 -30.48
N ALA A 317 12.61 22.84 -29.35
CA ALA A 317 11.28 22.71 -28.75
C ALA A 317 10.16 23.26 -29.65
N ILE A 318 10.36 24.42 -30.28
CA ILE A 318 9.43 25.03 -31.24
C ILE A 318 9.24 24.11 -32.45
N ALA A 319 10.29 23.48 -32.97
CA ALA A 319 10.18 22.54 -34.08
C ALA A 319 9.32 21.32 -33.74
N LEU A 320 9.34 20.87 -32.47
CA LEU A 320 8.51 19.78 -31.96
C LEU A 320 7.06 20.20 -31.69
N ASN A 321 6.86 21.44 -31.23
CA ASN A 321 5.53 21.99 -30.94
C ASN A 321 5.41 23.45 -31.44
N PRO A 322 5.19 23.66 -32.75
CA PRO A 322 5.23 25.00 -33.35
C PRO A 322 4.04 25.88 -32.99
N ASP A 323 2.98 25.30 -32.42
CA ASP A 323 1.76 26.02 -32.03
C ASP A 323 1.82 26.58 -30.59
N ASP A 324 2.87 26.24 -29.85
CA ASP A 324 3.09 26.74 -28.49
C ASP A 324 3.73 28.13 -28.51
N GLU A 325 2.90 29.13 -28.20
CA GLU A 325 3.30 30.53 -28.20
C GLU A 325 4.33 30.84 -27.10
N GLU A 326 4.28 30.14 -25.96
CA GLU A 326 5.15 30.39 -24.82
C GLU A 326 6.62 30.14 -25.18
N LEU A 327 6.89 29.16 -26.05
CA LEU A 327 8.24 28.83 -26.50
C LEU A 327 8.90 29.97 -27.28
N TYR A 328 8.14 30.69 -28.11
CA TYR A 328 8.64 31.84 -28.84
C TYR A 328 8.98 33.00 -27.91
N HIS A 329 8.10 33.29 -26.94
CA HIS A 329 8.36 34.32 -25.93
C HIS A 329 9.60 33.98 -25.10
N LYS A 330 9.75 32.72 -24.63
CA LYS A 330 10.95 32.29 -23.90
C LYS A 330 12.23 32.43 -24.71
N ALA A 331 12.18 32.13 -26.01
CA ALA A 331 13.32 32.27 -26.91
C ALA A 331 13.67 33.75 -27.14
N LEU A 332 12.67 34.62 -27.34
CA LEU A 332 12.86 36.06 -27.49
C LEU A 332 13.34 36.72 -26.20
N ASP A 333 12.90 36.27 -25.02
CA ASP A 333 13.46 36.72 -23.74
C ASP A 333 14.97 36.42 -23.64
N ALA A 334 15.40 35.27 -24.18
CA ALA A 334 16.82 34.89 -24.20
C ALA A 334 17.61 35.65 -25.29
N LYS A 335 16.96 36.03 -26.39
CA LYS A 335 17.56 36.78 -27.50
C LYS A 335 16.55 37.76 -28.13
N PRO A 336 16.43 38.98 -27.57
CA PRO A 336 15.41 39.95 -27.99
C PRO A 336 15.59 40.52 -29.40
N ASP A 337 16.77 40.35 -30.01
CA ASP A 337 17.12 40.90 -31.32
C ASP A 337 16.94 39.85 -32.46
N ASP A 338 16.30 38.70 -32.18
CA ASP A 338 16.10 37.65 -33.18
C ASP A 338 14.86 37.91 -34.06
N SER A 339 15.09 38.61 -35.17
CA SER A 339 14.09 38.92 -36.20
C SER A 339 13.32 37.69 -36.70
N ASN A 340 13.98 36.53 -36.81
CA ASN A 340 13.34 35.31 -37.30
C ASN A 340 12.31 34.77 -36.31
N LEU A 341 12.62 34.81 -35.00
CA LEU A 341 11.66 34.42 -33.95
C LEU A 341 10.42 35.32 -33.96
N TYR A 342 10.59 36.63 -34.13
CA TYR A 342 9.45 37.56 -34.26
C TYR A 342 8.57 37.26 -35.48
N GLN A 343 9.17 36.95 -36.64
CA GLN A 343 8.41 36.57 -37.84
C GLN A 343 7.62 35.27 -37.63
N GLN A 344 8.23 34.26 -37.00
CA GLN A 344 7.55 32.99 -36.73
C GLN A 344 6.40 33.15 -35.75
N LEU A 345 6.60 33.92 -34.66
CA LEU A 345 5.56 34.23 -33.69
C LEU A 345 4.40 35.02 -34.31
N ALA A 346 4.70 36.02 -35.13
CA ALA A 346 3.68 36.77 -35.85
C ALA A 346 2.86 35.85 -36.77
N THR A 347 3.53 34.98 -37.54
CA THR A 347 2.86 34.00 -38.41
C THR A 347 1.95 33.05 -37.61
N LEU A 348 2.39 32.62 -36.42
CA LEU A 348 1.57 31.80 -35.53
C LEU A 348 0.33 32.56 -35.03
N LEU A 349 0.49 33.82 -34.62
CA LEU A 349 -0.60 34.67 -34.15
C LEU A 349 -1.63 34.96 -35.25
N GLU A 350 -1.19 35.13 -36.49
CA GLU A 350 -2.10 35.25 -37.63
C GLU A 350 -2.94 33.98 -37.82
N LYS A 351 -2.31 32.80 -37.75
CA LYS A 351 -3.03 31.51 -37.83
C LYS A 351 -4.05 31.36 -36.70
N LYS A 352 -3.76 31.89 -35.52
CA LYS A 352 -4.69 31.93 -34.37
C LYS A 352 -5.75 33.05 -34.47
N GLY A 353 -5.72 33.87 -35.51
CA GLY A 353 -6.66 34.97 -35.75
C GLY A 353 -6.37 36.24 -34.95
N ASN A 354 -5.20 36.34 -34.29
CA ASN A 354 -4.80 37.51 -33.52
C ASN A 354 -3.99 38.49 -34.38
N HIS A 355 -4.64 39.07 -35.39
CA HIS A 355 -4.00 39.93 -36.39
C HIS A 355 -3.37 41.20 -35.81
N GLN A 356 -3.94 41.75 -34.72
CA GLN A 356 -3.37 42.94 -34.08
C GLN A 356 -2.02 42.63 -33.42
N ALA A 357 -1.93 41.52 -32.68
CA ALA A 357 -0.67 41.11 -32.06
C ALA A 357 0.35 40.69 -33.14
N ALA A 358 -0.08 39.99 -34.19
CA ALA A 358 0.79 39.61 -35.29
C ALA A 358 1.44 40.82 -35.98
N GLN A 359 0.68 41.89 -36.23
CA GLN A 359 1.22 43.12 -36.82
C GLN A 359 2.31 43.73 -35.92
N ILE A 360 2.11 43.77 -34.61
CA ILE A 360 3.11 44.29 -33.66
C ILE A 360 4.42 43.49 -33.76
N PHE A 361 4.34 42.17 -33.81
CA PHE A 361 5.54 41.34 -33.91
C PHE A 361 6.17 41.36 -35.31
N HIS A 362 5.41 41.60 -36.38
CA HIS A 362 5.97 41.90 -37.70
C HIS A 362 6.74 43.21 -37.72
N ASP A 363 6.27 44.23 -37.01
CA ASP A 363 6.95 45.53 -36.94
C ASP A 363 8.23 45.46 -36.06
N LEU A 364 8.34 44.47 -35.18
CA LEU A 364 9.52 44.22 -34.33
C LEU A 364 10.58 43.31 -34.98
N ALA A 365 10.22 42.58 -36.03
CA ALA A 365 11.14 41.75 -36.80
C ALA A 365 12.01 42.59 -37.75
#